data_AF-A0A3M1Y0V2-F1
#
_entry.id   AF-A0A3M1Y0V2-F1
#
_cell.length_a   1.000
_cell.length_b   1.000
_cell.length_c   1.000
_cell.angle_alpha   90.00
_cell.angle_beta   90.00
_cell.angle_gamma   90.00
#
_symmetry.space_group_name_H-M   'P 1'
#
loop_
_entity.id
_entity.type
_entity.pdbx_description
1 polymer ?
#
loop_
_entity_poly.entity_id
_entity_poly.type
_entity_poly.pdbx_seq_one_letter_code
_entity_poly.pdbx_strand_id
1 'polypeptide(L)' 'MPYNFDEIINRRGTNAVKVDIFEPDVISLWVADMDFRAPQPIVEAIKARADHG' A
#
# COMPACT_ATOMS: atom_id res chain seq x y z
N MET A 1 -19.12 -2.44 7.11
CA MET A 1 -17.98 -2.69 8.01
C MET A 1 -17.10 -1.46 7.98
N PRO A 2 -16.66 -0.91 9.11
CA PRO A 2 -15.75 0.23 9.10
C PRO A 2 -14.40 -0.21 8.52
N TYR A 3 -13.87 0.55 7.55
CA TYR A 3 -12.51 0.38 7.06
C TYR A 3 -11.55 0.96 8.11
N ASN A 4 -10.46 0.26 8.41
CA ASN A 4 -9.46 0.74 9.35
C ASN A 4 -8.43 1.62 8.61
N PHE A 5 -8.63 2.94 8.64
CA PHE A 5 -7.67 3.91 8.10
C PHE A 5 -6.60 4.31 9.14
N ASP A 6 -6.73 3.90 10.40
CA ASP A 6 -5.76 4.17 11.47
C ASP A 6 -4.62 3.15 11.49
N GLU A 7 -4.71 2.10 10.68
CA GLU A 7 -3.67 1.09 10.58
C GLU A 7 -2.42 1.62 9.89
N ILE A 8 -1.29 1.55 10.58
CA ILE A 8 0.02 1.88 10.01
C ILE A 8 0.52 0.70 9.17
N ILE A 9 0.73 0.95 7.87
CA ILE A 9 1.23 -0.03 6.92
C ILE A 9 2.67 0.32 6.55
N ASN A 10 3.62 -0.58 6.85
CA ASN A 10 5.00 -0.41 6.39
C ASN A 10 5.10 -0.74 4.90
N ARG A 11 5.42 0.28 4.09
CA ARG A 11 5.60 0.18 2.64
C ARG A 11 7.08 0.15 2.21
N ARG A 12 8.03 0.12 3.15
CA ARG A 12 9.46 0.03 2.82
C ARG A 12 9.82 -1.35 2.29
N GLY A 13 10.67 -1.39 1.27
CA GLY A 13 11.10 -2.62 0.62
C GLY A 13 10.03 -3.28 -0.25
N THR A 14 8.93 -2.59 -0.53
CA THR A 14 7.86 -3.08 -1.44
C THR A 14 7.94 -2.46 -2.83
N ASN A 15 9.07 -1.84 -3.19
CA ASN A 15 9.25 -1.04 -4.41
C ASN A 15 8.29 0.17 -4.50
N ALA A 16 7.98 0.80 -3.37
CA ALA A 16 7.13 1.95 -3.28
C ALA A 16 7.96 3.24 -3.41
N VAL A 17 7.94 3.87 -4.59
CA VAL A 17 8.70 5.11 -4.90
C VAL A 17 8.48 6.21 -3.85
N LYS A 18 7.28 6.31 -3.27
CA LYS A 18 6.99 7.30 -2.22
C LYS A 18 7.96 7.19 -1.05
N VAL A 19 8.24 5.99 -0.55
CA VAL A 19 9.01 5.80 0.71
C VAL A 19 10.40 5.22 0.49
N ASP A 20 10.64 4.47 -0.59
CA ASP A 20 11.89 3.72 -0.80
C ASP A 20 13.05 4.59 -1.29
N ILE A 21 12.77 5.75 -1.89
CA ILE A 21 13.84 6.62 -2.42
C ILE A 21 14.45 7.57 -1.38
N PHE A 22 13.91 7.57 -0.16
CA PHE A 22 14.37 8.43 0.94
C PHE A 22 14.91 7.60 2.10
N GLU A 23 15.80 8.22 2.87
CA GLU A 23 16.35 7.66 4.09
C GLU A 23 15.26 7.28 5.12
N PRO A 24 15.54 6.31 6.03
CA PRO A 24 14.60 5.82 7.04
C PRO A 24 13.92 6.88 7.92
N ASP A 25 14.61 7.98 8.18
CA ASP A 25 14.21 9.08 9.06
C ASP A 25 13.35 10.15 8.36
N VAL A 26 13.11 10.02 7.06
CA VAL A 26 12.26 10.94 6.29
C VAL A 26 10.79 10.49 6.31
N ILE A 27 9.89 11.40 6.69
CA ILE A 27 8.44 11.24 6.50
C ILE A 27 8.09 11.72 5.10
N SER A 28 7.67 10.79 4.23
CA SER A 28 7.38 11.09 2.82
C SER A 28 5.92 11.47 2.59
N LEU A 29 5.68 12.68 2.07
CA LEU A 29 4.34 13.27 1.84
C LEU A 29 4.16 13.85 0.42
N TRP A 30 5.01 13.49 -0.54
CA TRP A 30 5.10 14.19 -1.84
C TRP A 30 4.37 13.49 -3.00
N VAL A 31 4.44 12.16 -3.11
CA VAL A 31 3.71 11.42 -4.17
C VAL A 31 2.23 11.38 -3.84
N ALA A 32 1.39 11.63 -4.85
CA ALA A 32 -0.07 11.51 -4.76
C ALA A 32 -0.55 10.03 -4.79
N ASP A 33 0.02 9.18 -3.95
CA ASP A 33 -0.50 7.86 -3.59
C ASP A 33 -0.83 7.80 -2.09
N MET A 34 -1.45 6.70 -1.64
CA MET A 34 -1.96 6.56 -0.28
C MET A 34 -1.18 5.52 0.52
N ASP A 35 -1.09 5.74 1.84
CA ASP A 35 -0.55 4.76 2.80
C ASP A 35 -1.66 3.91 3.44
N PHE A 36 -2.67 3.55 2.62
CA PHE A 36 -3.80 2.71 3.01
C PHE A 36 -3.84 1.44 2.18
N ARG A 37 -4.50 0.38 2.70
CA ARG A 37 -4.77 -0.82 1.91
C ARG A 37 -5.74 -0.49 0.78
N ALA A 38 -5.55 -1.17 -0.36
CA ALA A 38 -6.56 -1.22 -1.40
C ALA A 38 -7.86 -1.86 -0.83
N PRO A 39 -9.04 -1.47 -1.33
CA PRO A 39 -10.31 -2.06 -0.88
C PRO A 39 -10.31 -3.58 -1.02
N GLN A 40 -10.94 -4.28 -0.06
CA GLN A 40 -11.01 -5.74 -0.04
C GLN A 40 -11.51 -6.36 -1.37
N PRO A 41 -12.54 -5.81 -2.05
CA PRO A 41 -12.97 -6.35 -3.35
C PRO A 41 -11.89 -6.30 -4.44
N ILE A 42 -10.99 -5.30 -4.40
CA ILE A 42 -9.89 -5.17 -5.36
C ILE A 42 -8.80 -6.20 -5.07
N VAL A 43 -8.47 -6.40 -3.79
CA VAL A 43 -7.49 -7.42 -3.37
C VAL A 43 -7.96 -8.81 -3.79
N GLU A 44 -9.24 -9.13 -3.60
CA GLU A 44 -9.84 -10.41 -3.99
C GLU A 44 -9.82 -10.62 -5.50
N ALA A 45 -10.16 -9.59 -6.28
CA ALA A 45 -10.11 -9.68 -7.74
C ALA A 45 -8.69 -9.96 -8.26
N ILE A 46 -7.66 -9.31 -7.68
CA ILE A 46 -6.26 -9.55 -8.05
C ILE A 46 -5.84 -10.99 -7.72
N LYS A 47 -6.20 -11.48 -6.53
CA LYS A 47 -5.91 -12.87 -6.12
C LYS A 47 -6.58 -13.89 -7.03
N ALA A 48 -7.87 -13.73 -7.31
CA ALA A 48 -8.61 -14.61 -8.20
C ALA A 48 -8.00 -14.65 -9.61
N ARG A 49 -7.51 -13.51 -10.12
CA ARG A 49 -6.80 -13.47 -11.39
C ARG A 49 -5.47 -14.23 -11.31
N ALA A 50 -4.69 -14.09 -10.25
CA ALA A 50 -3.44 -14.81 -10.09
C ALA A 50 -3.65 -16.33 -10.00
N ASP A 51 -4.68 -16.78 -9.28
CA ASP A 51 -5.00 -18.20 -9.10
C ASP A 51 -5.44 -18.89 -10.40
N HIS A 52 -5.96 -18.14 -11.37
CA HIS A 52 -6.38 -18.67 -12.67
C HIS A 52 -5.21 -19.08 -13.57
N GLY A 53 -3.99 -18.55 -13.36
CA GLY A 53 -2.81 -18.75 -14.25
C GLY A 53 -2.82 -17.92 -15.52
#